data_AF-A0A523W8Z4-F1
#
_entry.id   AF-A0A523W8Z4-F1
#
_cell.length_a   1.000
_cell.length_b   1.000
_cell.length_c   1.000
_cell.angle_alpha   90.00
_cell.angle_beta   90.00
_cell.angle_gamma   90.00
#
_symmetry.space_group_name_H-M   'P 1'
#
loop_
_entity.id
_entity.type
_entity.pdbx_description
1 polymer ?
#
loop_
_entity_poly.entity_id
_entity_poly.type
_entity_poly.pdbx_seq_one_letter_code
_entity_poly.pdbx_strand_id
1 'polypeptide(L)'
;MSEILALVEGAVYIERTAVNSPANIRRTKKAIRKALQTQIDDLGFSLVEILSPCPTNWKMSPLEAWQWIDKEMTKQFPLGVIKDITGDKDAN
;
A
#
# COMPACT_ATOMS: atom_id res chain seq x y z
N MET A 1 2.16 3.49 -9.88
CA MET A 1 1.36 2.62 -10.79
C MET A 1 -0.10 2.54 -10.34
N SER A 2 -0.35 2.56 -9.03
CA SER A 2 -1.67 2.42 -8.41
C SER A 2 -2.75 3.38 -8.90
N GLU A 3 -2.43 4.65 -9.18
CA GLU A 3 -3.41 5.65 -9.66
C GLU A 3 -4.01 5.28 -11.02
N ILE A 4 -3.20 4.75 -11.94
CA ILE A 4 -3.67 4.33 -13.27
C ILE A 4 -4.56 3.09 -13.13
N LEU A 5 -4.14 2.12 -12.32
CA LEU A 5 -4.90 0.88 -12.11
C LEU A 5 -6.23 1.12 -11.39
N ALA A 6 -6.36 2.19 -10.62
CA ALA A 6 -7.62 2.56 -9.96
C ALA A 6 -8.73 2.92 -10.96
N LEU A 7 -8.37 3.38 -12.15
CA LEU A 7 -9.31 3.73 -13.22
C LEU A 7 -9.91 2.50 -13.91
N VAL A 8 -9.33 1.32 -13.73
CA VAL A 8 -9.84 0.07 -14.32
C VAL A 8 -11.17 -0.29 -13.65
N GLU A 9 -12.19 -0.60 -14.46
CA GLU A 9 -13.54 -0.89 -14.00
C GLU A 9 -13.59 -2.03 -12.98
N GLY A 10 -12.88 -3.13 -13.23
CA GLY A 10 -12.82 -4.29 -12.33
C GLY A 10 -11.94 -4.13 -11.09
N ALA A 11 -11.25 -3.00 -10.90
CA ALA A 11 -10.48 -2.75 -9.68
C ALA A 11 -11.41 -2.30 -8.55
N VAL A 12 -11.38 -2.97 -7.40
CA VAL A 12 -12.28 -2.68 -6.26
C VAL A 12 -11.57 -2.17 -5.03
N TYR A 13 -10.29 -2.49 -4.86
CA TYR A 13 -9.48 -2.01 -3.74
C TYR A 13 -8.03 -1.77 -4.17
N ILE A 14 -7.56 -0.53 -4.03
CA ILE A 14 -6.18 -0.14 -4.29
C ILE A 14 -5.70 0.77 -3.17
N GLU A 15 -4.63 0.36 -2.49
CA GLU A 15 -4.00 1.13 -1.42
C GLU A 15 -2.49 1.21 -1.63
N ARG A 16 -1.91 2.39 -1.35
CA ARG A 16 -0.47 2.57 -1.25
C ARG A 16 -0.05 2.64 0.20
N THR A 17 0.89 1.79 0.59
CA THR A 17 1.40 1.67 1.96
C THR A 17 2.93 1.73 1.99
N ALA A 18 3.51 1.64 3.18
CA ALA A 18 4.96 1.63 3.37
C ALA A 18 5.35 0.69 4.51
N VAL A 19 6.62 0.28 4.56
CA VAL A 19 7.16 -0.57 5.63
C VAL A 19 8.37 0.07 6.33
N ASN A 20 8.37 1.41 6.40
CA ASN A 20 9.42 2.23 7.01
C ASN A 20 9.17 2.62 8.47
N SER A 21 8.12 2.07 9.11
CA SER A 21 7.86 2.25 10.55
C SER A 21 6.95 1.13 11.08
N PRO A 22 6.95 0.86 12.40
CA PRO A 22 6.03 -0.12 13.00
C PRO A 22 4.55 0.19 12.73
N ALA A 23 4.18 1.47 12.66
CA ALA A 23 2.81 1.88 12.34
C ALA A 23 2.46 1.53 10.88
N ASN A 24 3.36 1.83 9.94
CA ASN A 24 3.15 1.55 8.53
C ASN A 24 3.19 0.05 8.23
N ILE A 25 3.99 -0.75 8.96
CA ILE A 25 3.96 -2.21 8.88
C ILE A 25 2.58 -2.76 9.29
N ARG A 26 1.99 -2.25 10.39
CA ARG A 26 0.64 -2.66 10.80
C ARG A 26 -0.43 -2.28 9.78
N ARG A 27 -0.33 -1.09 9.17
CA ARG A 27 -1.23 -0.66 8.08
C ARG A 27 -1.09 -1.55 6.86
N THR A 28 0.14 -1.83 6.42
CA THR A 28 0.44 -2.73 5.29
C THR A 28 -0.14 -4.12 5.53
N LYS A 29 -0.01 -4.68 6.74
CA LYS A 29 -0.62 -5.97 7.08
C LYS A 29 -2.15 -5.95 6.93
N LYS A 30 -2.82 -4.88 7.38
CA LYS A 30 -4.27 -4.72 7.22
C LYS A 30 -4.66 -4.60 5.75
N ALA A 31 -3.92 -3.81 4.97
CA ALA A 31 -4.15 -3.62 3.55
C ALA A 31 -4.02 -4.94 2.77
N ILE A 32 -2.98 -5.73 3.05
CA ILE A 32 -2.81 -7.07 2.45
C ILE A 32 -3.98 -7.98 2.80
N ARG A 33 -4.42 -8.00 4.08
CA ARG A 33 -5.58 -8.80 4.49
C ARG A 33 -6.84 -8.39 3.73
N LYS A 34 -7.13 -7.09 3.62
CA LYS A 34 -8.27 -6.58 2.87
C LYS A 34 -8.20 -6.95 1.39
N ALA A 35 -7.05 -6.74 0.73
CA ALA A 35 -6.86 -7.10 -0.67
C ALA A 35 -7.04 -8.60 -0.96
N LEU A 36 -6.61 -9.48 -0.05
CA LEU A 36 -6.87 -10.91 -0.19
C LEU A 36 -8.34 -11.24 0.06
N GLN A 37 -8.97 -10.59 1.04
CA GLN A 37 -10.39 -10.78 1.32
C GLN A 37 -11.27 -10.39 0.12
N THR A 38 -10.95 -9.30 -0.58
CA THR A 38 -11.70 -8.91 -1.79
C THR A 38 -11.64 -9.96 -2.90
N GLN A 39 -10.54 -10.70 -3.00
CA GLN A 39 -10.43 -11.81 -3.96
C GLN A 39 -11.21 -13.04 -3.50
N ILE A 40 -11.18 -13.36 -2.21
CA ILE A 40 -11.96 -14.48 -1.63
C ILE A 40 -13.48 -14.23 -1.81
N ASP A 41 -13.91 -12.98 -1.60
CA ASP A 41 -15.31 -12.57 -1.69
C ASP A 41 -15.80 -12.32 -3.12
N ASP A 42 -14.96 -12.61 -4.13
CA ASP A 42 -15.23 -12.41 -5.56
C ASP A 42 -15.68 -10.98 -5.91
N LEU A 43 -15.13 -9.98 -5.20
CA LEU A 43 -15.51 -8.58 -5.38
C LEU A 43 -14.81 -7.94 -6.60
N GLY A 44 -13.65 -8.46 -6.98
CA GLY A 44 -12.89 -7.99 -8.14
C GLY A 44 -11.38 -7.86 -7.86
N PHE A 45 -10.70 -7.09 -8.70
CA PHE A 45 -9.25 -6.92 -8.64
C PHE A 45 -8.84 -6.01 -7.49
N SER A 46 -7.77 -6.40 -6.78
CA SER A 46 -7.17 -5.61 -5.72
C SER A 46 -5.65 -5.46 -5.87
N LEU A 47 -5.10 -4.37 -5.37
CA LEU A 47 -3.66 -4.08 -5.39
C LEU A 47 -3.21 -3.37 -4.12
N VAL A 48 -2.07 -3.79 -3.58
CA VAL A 48 -1.36 -3.07 -2.52
C VAL A 48 0.04 -2.71 -3.01
N GLU A 49 0.30 -1.43 -3.26
CA GLU A 49 1.63 -0.92 -3.63
C GLU A 49 2.39 -0.58 -2.33
N ILE A 50 3.50 -1.27 -2.07
CA ILE A 50 4.25 -1.14 -0.82
C ILE A 50 5.57 -0.44 -1.07
N LEU A 51 5.76 0.74 -0.48
CA LEU A 51 7.05 1.42 -0.46
C LEU A 51 7.96 0.72 0.57
N SER A 52 8.97 0.02 0.07
CA SER A 52 9.91 -0.75 0.89
C SER A 52 11.32 -0.15 0.83
N PRO A 53 11.96 0.12 1.97
CA PRO A 53 13.33 0.60 1.98
C PRO A 53 14.28 -0.56 1.62
N CYS A 54 15.18 -0.33 0.67
CA CYS A 54 16.28 -1.25 0.37
C CYS A 54 17.62 -0.59 0.71
N PRO A 55 18.01 -0.54 2.00
CA PRO A 55 19.19 0.20 2.45
C PRO A 55 20.47 -0.25 1.74
N THR A 56 20.58 -1.55 1.44
CA THR A 56 21.71 -2.12 0.69
C THR A 56 21.87 -1.48 -0.69
N ASN A 57 20.78 -1.40 -1.46
CA ASN A 57 20.84 -0.86 -2.82
C ASN A 57 21.00 0.66 -2.85
N TRP A 58 20.44 1.35 -1.85
CA TRP A 58 20.55 2.81 -1.71
C TRP A 58 21.84 3.25 -1.03
N LYS A 59 22.67 2.32 -0.55
CA LYS A 59 23.91 2.58 0.21
C LYS A 59 23.66 3.51 1.40
N MET A 60 22.55 3.26 2.10
CA MET A 60 22.10 4.02 3.28
C MET A 60 22.09 3.11 4.50
N SER A 61 22.22 3.68 5.70
CA SER A 61 21.85 2.95 6.91
C SER A 61 20.34 2.66 6.94
N PRO A 62 19.88 1.64 7.68
CA PRO A 62 18.45 1.35 7.82
C PRO A 62 17.62 2.55 8.28
N LEU A 63 18.14 3.36 9.21
CA LEU A 63 17.45 4.54 9.73
C LEU A 63 17.32 5.64 8.68
N GLU A 64 18.38 5.90 7.92
CA GLU A 64 18.35 6.88 6.83
C GLU A 64 17.38 6.45 5.73
N ALA A 65 17.37 5.17 5.35
CA ALA A 65 16.45 4.64 4.36
C ALA A 65 14.98 4.80 4.78
N TRP A 66 14.68 4.62 6.08
CA TRP A 66 13.33 4.85 6.61
C TRP A 66 12.92 6.32 6.53
N GLN A 67 13.82 7.22 6.94
CA GLN A 67 13.59 8.67 6.86
C GLN A 67 13.46 9.15 5.42
N TRP A 68 14.19 8.56 4.48
CA TRP A 68 14.12 8.89 3.07
C TRP A 68 12.75 8.57 2.47
N ILE A 69 12.12 7.46 2.91
CA ILE A 69 10.73 7.18 2.54
C ILE A 69 9.81 8.31 2.99
N ASP A 70 9.87 8.69 4.27
CA ASP A 70 8.99 9.72 4.83
C ASP A 70 9.19 11.10 4.20
N LYS A 71 10.44 11.45 3.87
CA LYS A 71 10.79 12.79 3.39
C LYS A 71 10.72 12.92 1.88
N GLU A 72 11.09 11.89 1.12
CA GLU A 72 11.25 12.03 -0.32
C GLU A 72 10.30 11.12 -1.11
N MET A 73 10.21 9.83 -0.79
CA MET A 73 9.35 8.93 -1.57
C MET A 73 7.88 9.29 -1.47
N THR A 74 7.38 9.57 -0.26
CA THR A 74 5.94 9.86 -0.03
C THR A 74 5.49 11.17 -0.68
N LYS A 75 6.41 12.10 -0.98
CA LYS A 75 6.10 13.30 -1.77
C LYS A 75 5.69 12.94 -3.20
N GLN A 76 6.36 11.95 -3.79
CA GLN A 76 6.09 11.48 -5.15
C GLN A 76 5.03 10.38 -5.18
N PHE A 77 4.96 9.57 -4.13
CA PHE A 77 4.06 8.43 -3.99
C PHE A 77 3.26 8.55 -2.68
N PRO A 78 2.24 9.43 -2.63
CA PRO A 78 1.45 9.65 -1.42
C PRO A 78 0.80 8.35 -0.92
N LEU A 79 0.96 8.07 0.37
CA LEU A 79 0.35 6.90 1.01
C LEU A 79 -1.15 7.09 1.19
N GLY A 80 -1.90 5.99 1.20
CA GLY A 80 -3.33 5.98 1.49
C GLY A 80 -4.12 5.12 0.51
N VAL A 81 -5.43 5.05 0.78
CA VAL A 81 -6.41 4.38 -0.07
C VAL A 81 -6.63 5.23 -1.32
N ILE A 82 -6.40 4.62 -2.48
CA ILE A 82 -6.57 5.25 -3.79
C ILE A 82 -7.94 4.89 -4.37
N LYS A 83 -8.40 3.65 -4.14
CA LYS A 83 -9.75 3.18 -4.48
C LYS A 83 -10.21 2.19 -3.45
N ASP A 84 -11.45 2.34 -3.00
CA ASP A 84 -12.12 1.36 -2.16
C ASP A 84 -13.63 1.48 -2.38
N ILE A 85 -14.20 0.48 -3.04
CA ILE A 85 -15.65 0.37 -3.25
C ILE A 85 -16.20 -0.90 -2.59
N THR A 86 -15.46 -1.48 -1.63
CA THR A 86 -15.84 -2.78 -1.03
C THR A 86 -16.95 -2.66 0.01
N GLY A 87 -17.33 -1.44 0.42
CA GLY A 87 -18.50 -1.06 1.25
C GLY A 87 -18.78 -1.93 2.48
N ASP A 88 -18.53 -1.42 3.70
CA ASP A 88 -18.81 -1.99 5.04
C ASP A 88 -18.40 -3.47 5.34
N LYS A 89 -17.95 -4.23 4.35
CA LYS A 89 -17.24 -5.49 4.53
C LYS A 89 -15.78 -5.21 4.87
N ASP A 90 -15.55 -4.43 5.92
CA ASP A 90 -14.21 -4.35 6.48
C ASP A 90 -13.86 -5.74 7.04
N ALA A 91 -12.74 -6.28 6.54
CA ALA A 91 -12.25 -7.61 6.85
C ALA A 91 -11.89 -7.71 8.35
N ASN A 92 -12.89 -8.04 9.17
CA ASN A 92 -12.76 -8.31 10.60
C ASN A 92 -11.75 -9.44 10.89
#